data_AF-A0A3A6MU61-F1
#
_entry.id   AF-A0A3A6MU61-F1
#
_cell.length_a   1.000
_cell.length_b   1.000
_cell.length_c   1.000
_cell.angle_alpha   90.00
_cell.angle_beta   90.00
_cell.angle_gamma   90.00
#
_symmetry.space_group_name_H-M   'P 1'
#
loop_
_entity.id
_entity.type
_entity.pdbx_description
1 polymer ?
#
loop_
_entity_poly.entity_id
_entity_poly.type
_entity_poly.pdbx_seq_one_letter_code
_entity_poly.pdbx_strand_id
1 'polypeptide(L)'
;MLINPRTNTAKRRVHETLIRAMSPLETVLAKDVQRVLLAQYQAVAGEIASGSRDLDGPLARYDGRLQKTLEVHYRRTAIVFGNLVFQAMGDGQKTAAPPPSLAGDESMRERYWSEVHAWIQKEGAEAVRRIHRTTRDKIKTLVDEGLSEGASNREIAKDLRDTSRAVTAYRSKVIAKTETHNAACFATDRAVAATGVEVEREWSAVRDARTRITHILANGQRRRQNRPFDVGGDKLDHPGDRKGRAANVVHCRCVLLYHTVDADTAAQPALPPLSDVTTLDEAEKWAKDRWPNVAFDFPGAHLDTIKPTLAQFERLARDYPEVPARLGYMGTRTVSDIAQNVYAQVTQDGKRIEMNPWFYGDPRFFKNSLKQSVSSGFHPLGCHKYESVLTHEFDHLVRTWLLTETGLAFMPAVPASGVGLYSETMSLWENSHNATEFLSMYATENKSEGWAEGSAAIHHHPYPQRIVFVKEQKALLDIIKNRPRYNQGQWKHWQDANDLERQESLIVIDQLKRKAGIRGI
;
A
#
# COMPACT_ATOMS: atom_id res chain seq x y z
N MET A 1 0.39 -17.62 5.56
CA MET A 1 -0.09 -17.73 4.17
C MET A 1 0.21 -16.42 3.48
N LEU A 2 0.91 -16.45 2.33
CA LEU A 2 1.37 -15.27 1.60
C LEU A 2 0.22 -14.40 1.05
N ILE A 3 -0.95 -15.02 0.93
CA ILE A 3 -2.18 -14.45 0.41
C ILE A 3 -3.17 -14.29 1.57
N ASN A 4 -3.91 -13.17 1.55
CA ASN A 4 -4.88 -12.74 2.55
C ASN A 4 -4.35 -12.67 3.99
N PRO A 5 -3.15 -12.11 4.28
CA PRO A 5 -2.70 -11.92 5.65
C PRO A 5 -3.49 -10.78 6.32
N ARG A 6 -4.47 -11.14 7.16
CA ARG A 6 -5.41 -10.19 7.78
C ARG A 6 -4.86 -9.47 9.02
N THR A 7 -4.05 -10.13 9.83
CA THR A 7 -3.52 -9.55 11.08
C THR A 7 -2.07 -9.09 10.91
N ASN A 8 -1.65 -8.10 11.70
CA ASN A 8 -0.25 -7.66 11.73
C ASN A 8 0.72 -8.83 12.02
N THR A 9 0.31 -9.77 12.88
CA THR A 9 1.07 -10.99 13.17
C THR A 9 1.19 -11.89 11.94
N ALA A 10 0.11 -12.08 11.18
CA ALA A 10 0.14 -12.86 9.95
C ALA A 10 1.04 -12.21 8.89
N LYS A 11 0.91 -10.89 8.69
CA LYS A 11 1.77 -10.11 7.78
C LYS A 11 3.26 -10.25 8.16
N ARG A 12 3.59 -10.14 9.45
CA ARG A 12 4.95 -10.32 9.96
C ARG A 12 5.47 -11.74 9.71
N ARG A 13 4.66 -12.78 9.92
CA ARG A 13 5.07 -14.17 9.63
C ARG A 13 5.40 -14.38 8.15
N VAL A 14 4.58 -13.86 7.24
CA VAL A 14 4.87 -13.92 5.79
C VAL A 14 6.21 -13.26 5.49
N HIS A 15 6.42 -12.07 6.05
CA HIS A 15 7.66 -11.33 5.90
C HIS A 15 8.88 -12.15 6.37
N GLU A 16 8.81 -12.73 7.57
CA GLU A 16 9.88 -13.55 8.14
C GLU A 16 10.15 -14.81 7.30
N THR A 17 9.10 -15.46 6.78
CA THR A 17 9.24 -16.61 5.87
C THR A 17 10.00 -16.24 4.60
N LEU A 18 9.64 -15.13 3.94
CA LEU A 18 10.30 -14.69 2.70
C LEU A 18 11.76 -14.31 2.95
N ILE A 19 12.06 -13.58 4.04
CA ILE A 19 13.44 -13.24 4.40
C ILE A 19 14.27 -14.50 4.67
N ARG A 20 13.73 -15.48 5.41
CA ARG A 20 14.43 -16.74 5.69
C ARG A 20 14.74 -17.50 4.41
N ALA A 21 13.83 -17.50 3.43
CA ALA A 21 14.04 -18.14 2.14
C ALA A 21 15.14 -17.45 1.29
N MET A 22 15.34 -16.14 1.42
CA MET A 22 16.42 -15.41 0.71
C MET A 22 17.82 -15.69 1.27
N SER A 23 17.96 -15.85 2.59
CA SER A 23 19.25 -15.97 3.28
C SER A 23 20.25 -17.00 2.69
N PRO A 24 19.87 -18.26 2.41
CA PRO A 24 20.80 -19.22 1.81
C PRO A 24 21.21 -18.83 0.38
N LEU A 25 20.28 -18.26 -0.40
CA LEU A 25 20.54 -17.79 -1.76
C LEU A 25 21.53 -16.61 -1.73
N GLU A 26 21.34 -15.65 -0.82
CA GLU A 26 22.26 -14.52 -0.61
C GLU A 26 23.67 -15.00 -0.27
N THR A 27 23.78 -16.02 0.59
CA THR A 27 25.07 -16.57 1.02
C THR A 27 25.84 -17.19 -0.15
N VAL A 28 25.16 -17.91 -1.04
CA VAL A 28 25.77 -18.52 -2.23
C VAL A 28 26.21 -17.43 -3.20
N LEU A 29 25.31 -16.49 -3.53
CA LEU A 29 25.63 -15.41 -4.47
C LEU A 29 26.78 -14.52 -3.96
N ALA A 30 26.82 -14.21 -2.67
CA ALA A 30 27.88 -13.39 -2.09
C ALA A 30 29.26 -14.04 -2.28
N LYS A 31 29.37 -15.36 -2.13
CA LYS A 31 30.62 -16.08 -2.38
C LYS A 31 30.99 -16.05 -3.86
N ASP A 32 30.05 -16.31 -4.75
CA ASP A 32 30.31 -16.38 -6.19
C ASP A 32 30.70 -15.01 -6.75
N VAL A 33 29.98 -13.95 -6.38
CA VAL A 33 30.30 -12.56 -6.75
C VAL A 33 31.65 -12.15 -6.16
N GLN A 34 31.96 -12.49 -4.91
CA GLN A 34 33.25 -12.13 -4.32
C GLN A 34 34.42 -12.69 -5.13
N ARG A 35 34.34 -13.94 -5.61
CA ARG A 35 35.39 -14.53 -6.46
C ARG A 35 35.59 -13.74 -7.76
N VAL A 36 34.50 -13.29 -8.38
CA VAL A 36 34.57 -12.47 -9.60
C VAL A 36 35.20 -11.12 -9.31
N LEU A 37 34.76 -10.43 -8.25
CA LEU A 37 35.30 -9.12 -7.87
C LEU A 37 36.78 -9.21 -7.48
N LEU A 38 37.20 -10.26 -6.77
CA LEU A 38 38.61 -10.48 -6.44
C LEU A 38 39.47 -10.63 -7.70
N ALA A 39 39.00 -11.41 -8.67
CA ALA A 39 39.71 -11.60 -9.94
C ALA A 39 39.80 -10.28 -10.73
N GLN A 40 38.75 -9.45 -10.70
CA GLN A 40 38.76 -8.10 -11.27
C GLN A 40 39.84 -7.20 -10.63
N TYR A 41 39.90 -7.15 -9.30
CA TYR A 41 40.93 -6.37 -8.59
C TYR A 41 42.34 -6.87 -8.91
N GLN A 42 42.54 -8.19 -8.96
CA GLN A 42 43.84 -8.80 -9.28
C GLN A 42 44.28 -8.49 -10.72
N ALA A 43 43.34 -8.55 -11.67
CA ALA A 43 43.63 -8.25 -13.08
C ALA A 43 44.03 -6.80 -13.28
N VAL A 44 43.30 -5.85 -12.66
CA VAL A 44 43.66 -4.43 -12.72
C VAL A 44 44.98 -4.16 -12.02
N ALA A 45 45.23 -4.76 -10.85
CA ALA A 45 46.54 -4.64 -10.19
C ALA A 45 47.70 -5.15 -11.07
N GLY A 46 47.46 -6.15 -11.93
CA GLY A 46 48.43 -6.61 -12.94
C GLY A 46 48.74 -5.55 -13.98
N GLU A 47 47.72 -4.91 -14.56
CA GLU A 47 47.91 -3.82 -15.53
C GLU A 47 48.60 -2.61 -14.92
N ILE A 48 48.21 -2.20 -13.71
CA ILE A 48 48.87 -1.06 -13.04
C ILE A 48 50.35 -1.38 -12.78
N ALA A 49 50.67 -2.60 -12.33
CA ALA A 49 52.04 -3.02 -12.08
C ALA A 49 52.92 -3.05 -13.35
N SER A 50 52.33 -3.32 -14.53
CA SER A 50 53.04 -3.27 -15.82
C SER A 50 53.23 -1.86 -16.38
N GLY A 51 52.64 -0.85 -15.71
CA GLY A 51 52.67 0.55 -16.15
C GLY A 51 51.48 0.96 -17.01
N SER A 52 50.57 0.04 -17.31
CA SER A 52 49.29 0.36 -17.94
C SER A 52 48.39 1.16 -16.99
N ARG A 53 47.44 1.89 -17.57
CA ARG A 53 46.37 2.61 -16.85
C ARG A 53 44.98 2.15 -17.29
N ASP A 54 44.91 1.08 -18.08
CA ASP A 54 43.65 0.49 -18.52
C ASP A 54 42.95 -0.20 -17.34
N LEU A 55 41.81 0.36 -16.93
CA LEU A 55 40.91 -0.26 -15.96
C LEU A 55 39.81 -1.05 -16.66
N ASP A 56 39.39 -0.62 -17.85
CA ASP A 56 38.17 -1.08 -18.50
C ASP A 56 38.35 -2.46 -19.13
N GLY A 57 39.47 -2.69 -19.81
CA GLY A 57 39.81 -3.98 -20.42
C GLY A 57 39.82 -5.13 -19.40
N PRO A 58 40.62 -5.06 -18.33
CA PRO A 58 40.69 -6.13 -17.32
C PRO A 58 39.36 -6.38 -16.60
N LEU A 59 38.56 -5.34 -16.35
CA LEU A 59 37.25 -5.49 -15.73
C LEU A 59 36.26 -6.19 -16.66
N ALA A 60 36.21 -5.78 -17.93
CA ALA A 60 35.31 -6.32 -18.95
C ALA A 60 35.55 -7.81 -19.23
N ARG A 61 36.79 -8.31 -19.08
CA ARG A 61 37.12 -9.75 -19.19
C ARG A 61 36.27 -10.63 -18.26
N TYR A 62 35.72 -10.08 -17.18
CA TYR A 62 34.92 -10.81 -16.20
C TYR A 62 33.41 -10.57 -16.30
N ASP A 63 32.94 -9.66 -17.15
CA ASP A 63 31.52 -9.32 -17.26
C ASP A 63 30.65 -10.52 -17.66
N GLY A 64 31.12 -11.34 -18.62
CA GLY A 64 30.42 -12.57 -19.01
C GLY A 64 30.33 -13.61 -17.88
N ARG A 65 31.37 -13.71 -17.04
CA ARG A 65 31.34 -14.58 -15.84
C ARG A 65 30.36 -14.05 -14.81
N LEU A 66 30.35 -12.74 -14.57
CA LEU A 66 29.42 -12.09 -13.65
C LEU A 66 27.97 -12.27 -14.11
N GLN A 67 27.71 -12.06 -15.41
CA GLN A 67 26.40 -12.26 -16.01
C GLN A 67 25.91 -13.69 -15.78
N LYS A 68 26.71 -14.70 -16.12
CA LYS A 68 26.37 -16.11 -15.90
C LYS A 68 26.10 -16.42 -14.42
N THR A 69 26.90 -15.86 -13.50
CA THR A 69 26.67 -16.00 -12.05
C THR A 69 25.31 -15.43 -11.64
N LEU A 70 24.96 -14.24 -12.11
CA LEU A 70 23.68 -13.59 -11.79
C LEU A 70 22.48 -14.32 -12.41
N GLU A 71 22.58 -14.74 -13.68
CA GLU A 71 21.50 -15.48 -14.35
C GLU A 71 21.19 -16.81 -13.66
N VAL A 72 22.23 -17.58 -13.29
CA VAL A 72 22.05 -18.83 -12.52
C VAL A 72 21.37 -18.55 -11.18
N HIS A 73 21.76 -17.46 -10.52
CA HIS A 73 21.18 -17.07 -9.24
C HIS A 73 19.72 -16.63 -9.36
N TYR A 74 19.39 -15.82 -10.37
CA TYR A 74 18.01 -15.40 -10.61
C TYR A 74 17.11 -16.58 -10.95
N ARG A 75 17.57 -17.52 -11.78
CA ARG A 75 16.82 -18.76 -12.06
C ARG A 75 16.55 -19.54 -10.78
N ARG A 76 17.57 -19.76 -9.93
CA ARG A 76 17.41 -20.46 -8.64
C ARG A 76 16.43 -19.74 -7.72
N THR A 77 16.53 -18.42 -7.62
CA THR A 77 15.63 -17.60 -6.80
C THR A 77 14.19 -17.70 -7.32
N ALA A 78 14.00 -17.61 -8.64
CA ALA A 78 12.68 -17.75 -9.26
C ALA A 78 12.04 -19.13 -9.03
N ILE A 79 12.83 -20.21 -9.01
CA ILE A 79 12.32 -21.55 -8.65
C ILE A 79 11.79 -21.54 -7.21
N VAL A 80 12.59 -21.05 -6.25
CA VAL A 80 12.23 -21.06 -4.82
C VAL A 80 10.97 -20.23 -4.58
N PHE A 81 10.95 -18.98 -5.04
CA PHE A 81 9.86 -18.05 -4.74
C PHE A 81 8.60 -18.29 -5.59
N GLY A 82 8.74 -18.80 -6.81
CA GLY A 82 7.59 -19.27 -7.60
C GLY A 82 6.91 -20.46 -6.93
N ASN A 83 7.69 -21.47 -6.50
CA ASN A 83 7.17 -22.65 -5.83
C ASN A 83 6.45 -22.30 -4.51
N LEU A 84 6.97 -21.34 -3.73
CA LEU A 84 6.29 -20.88 -2.52
C LEU A 84 4.88 -20.35 -2.80
N VAL A 85 4.69 -19.62 -3.91
CA VAL A 85 3.37 -19.12 -4.32
C VAL A 85 2.49 -20.27 -4.80
N PHE A 86 3.00 -21.12 -5.70
CA PHE A 86 2.21 -22.21 -6.26
C PHE A 86 1.77 -23.23 -5.21
N GLN A 87 2.61 -23.53 -4.21
CA GLN A 87 2.23 -24.35 -3.06
C GLN A 87 1.12 -23.67 -2.24
N ALA A 88 1.30 -22.38 -1.90
CA ALA A 88 0.30 -21.63 -1.14
C ALA A 88 -1.05 -21.48 -1.87
N MET A 89 -1.05 -21.57 -3.20
CA MET A 89 -2.25 -21.50 -4.05
C MET A 89 -2.84 -22.87 -4.39
N GLY A 90 -2.04 -23.94 -4.40
CA GLY A 90 -2.48 -25.32 -4.61
C GLY A 90 -3.17 -25.93 -3.38
N ASP A 91 -2.84 -25.46 -2.17
CA ASP A 91 -3.43 -25.92 -0.90
C ASP A 91 -4.93 -25.52 -0.71
N GLY A 92 -5.55 -24.84 -1.68
CA GLY A 92 -6.99 -24.63 -1.74
C GLY A 92 -7.81 -25.90 -2.02
N GLN A 93 -7.17 -27.01 -2.42
CA GLN A 93 -7.76 -28.35 -2.51
C GLN A 93 -7.07 -29.29 -1.52
N LYS A 94 -7.83 -29.79 -0.53
CA LYS A 94 -7.37 -30.69 0.54
C LYS A 94 -6.61 -31.92 -0.02
N THR A 95 -5.43 -32.24 0.53
CA THR A 95 -5.12 -33.49 1.27
C THR A 95 -3.61 -33.65 1.52
N ALA A 96 -3.29 -34.32 2.62
CA ALA A 96 -1.94 -34.51 3.14
C ALA A 96 -1.17 -35.61 2.41
N ALA A 97 -0.15 -35.23 1.63
CA ALA A 97 1.08 -35.97 1.36
C ALA A 97 2.11 -35.00 0.74
N PRO A 98 3.42 -35.16 0.99
CA PRO A 98 4.42 -34.30 0.35
C PRO A 98 4.53 -34.65 -1.15
N PRO A 99 4.33 -33.72 -2.11
CA PRO A 99 4.36 -34.10 -3.50
C PRO A 99 5.81 -34.22 -4.02
N PRO A 100 6.16 -35.32 -4.72
CA PRO A 100 7.17 -35.32 -5.75
C PRO A 100 6.70 -34.40 -6.88
N SER A 101 7.60 -33.55 -7.40
CA SER A 101 7.44 -32.75 -8.62
C SER A 101 6.04 -32.22 -8.94
N LEU A 102 5.81 -30.94 -8.60
CA LEU A 102 5.21 -29.98 -9.54
C LEU A 102 3.87 -30.43 -10.20
N ALA A 103 2.73 -30.24 -9.53
CA ALA A 103 1.37 -30.39 -10.11
C ALA A 103 0.65 -29.03 -10.28
N GLY A 104 0.64 -28.48 -11.49
CA GLY A 104 -0.12 -27.28 -11.89
C GLY A 104 -0.21 -27.20 -13.41
N ASP A 105 -1.31 -26.65 -13.95
CA ASP A 105 -1.62 -26.52 -15.39
C ASP A 105 -0.42 -25.99 -16.20
N GLU A 106 -0.05 -26.71 -17.26
CA GLU A 106 1.11 -26.44 -18.12
C GLU A 106 1.09 -25.00 -18.65
N SER A 107 -0.10 -24.46 -18.92
CA SER A 107 -0.33 -23.08 -19.40
C SER A 107 0.08 -21.99 -18.38
N MET A 108 -0.04 -22.26 -17.08
CA MET A 108 0.33 -21.31 -16.02
C MET A 108 1.85 -21.20 -15.90
N ARG A 109 2.54 -22.34 -15.98
CA ARG A 109 4.00 -22.39 -15.87
C ARG A 109 4.69 -21.75 -17.05
N GLU A 110 4.15 -21.98 -18.24
CA GLU A 110 4.67 -21.37 -19.45
C GLU A 110 4.61 -19.84 -19.36
N ARG A 111 3.46 -19.29 -18.93
CA ARG A 111 3.32 -17.84 -18.68
C ARG A 111 4.33 -17.31 -17.66
N TYR A 112 4.44 -17.96 -16.51
CA TYR A 112 5.40 -17.57 -15.46
C TYR A 112 6.85 -17.58 -15.98
N TRP A 113 7.27 -18.68 -16.61
CA TRP A 113 8.62 -18.81 -17.09
C TRP A 113 8.92 -17.88 -18.26
N SER A 114 7.97 -17.61 -19.14
CA SER A 114 8.15 -16.63 -20.23
C SER A 114 8.52 -15.24 -19.68
N GLU A 115 7.76 -14.74 -18.69
CA GLU A 115 8.04 -13.45 -18.04
C GLU A 115 9.36 -13.48 -17.26
N VAL A 116 9.66 -14.56 -16.53
CA VAL A 116 10.91 -14.71 -15.78
C VAL A 116 12.12 -14.75 -16.70
N HIS A 117 12.07 -15.47 -17.82
CA HIS A 117 13.18 -15.51 -18.77
C HIS A 117 13.46 -14.13 -19.37
N ALA A 118 12.42 -13.41 -19.79
CA ALA A 118 12.56 -12.06 -20.31
C ALA A 118 13.18 -11.10 -19.27
N TRP A 119 12.74 -11.20 -18.01
CA TRP A 119 13.28 -10.39 -16.92
C TRP A 119 14.73 -10.73 -16.60
N ILE A 120 15.11 -12.01 -16.54
CA ILE A 120 16.49 -12.43 -16.24
C ILE A 120 17.48 -11.88 -17.27
N GLN A 121 17.13 -11.92 -18.55
CA GLN A 121 17.99 -11.40 -19.62
C GLN A 121 18.20 -9.89 -19.48
N LYS A 122 17.11 -9.14 -19.26
CA LYS A 122 17.16 -7.69 -19.10
C LYS A 122 17.90 -7.27 -17.83
N GLU A 123 17.51 -7.83 -16.69
CA GLU A 123 18.05 -7.44 -15.39
C GLU A 123 19.48 -7.93 -15.16
N GLY A 124 19.85 -9.08 -15.72
CA GLY A 124 21.23 -9.57 -15.68
C GLY A 124 22.19 -8.60 -16.33
N ALA A 125 21.87 -8.13 -17.54
CA ALA A 125 22.69 -7.15 -18.26
C ALA A 125 22.80 -5.82 -17.48
N GLU A 126 21.69 -5.31 -16.94
CA GLU A 126 21.70 -4.06 -16.15
C GLU A 126 22.47 -4.19 -14.83
N ALA A 127 22.35 -5.33 -14.14
CA ALA A 127 23.11 -5.61 -12.93
C ALA A 127 24.61 -5.63 -13.21
N VAL A 128 25.06 -6.30 -14.28
CA VAL A 128 26.47 -6.33 -14.71
C VAL A 128 26.98 -4.91 -14.96
N ARG A 129 26.27 -4.10 -15.77
CA ARG A 129 26.66 -2.71 -16.05
C ARG A 129 26.86 -1.88 -14.78
N ARG A 130 25.94 -1.99 -13.81
CA ARG A 130 26.02 -1.24 -12.55
C ARG A 130 27.15 -1.72 -11.65
N ILE A 131 27.32 -3.03 -11.53
CA ILE A 131 28.40 -3.62 -10.72
C ILE A 131 29.74 -3.24 -11.32
N HIS A 132 29.92 -3.40 -12.64
CA HIS A 132 31.11 -3.00 -13.38
C HIS A 132 31.44 -1.54 -13.11
N ARG A 133 30.51 -0.61 -13.41
CA ARG A 133 30.74 0.84 -13.21
C ARG A 133 31.15 1.14 -11.77
N THR A 134 30.40 0.64 -10.80
CA THR A 134 30.70 0.89 -9.38
C THR A 134 32.03 0.27 -8.96
N THR A 135 32.46 -0.86 -9.55
CA THR A 135 33.77 -1.49 -9.29
C THR A 135 34.88 -0.65 -9.89
N ARG A 136 34.74 -0.25 -11.15
CA ARG A 136 35.65 0.67 -11.84
C ARG A 136 35.86 1.94 -11.04
N ASP A 137 34.78 2.60 -10.62
CA ASP A 137 34.86 3.87 -9.88
C ASP A 137 35.67 3.72 -8.59
N LYS A 138 35.47 2.65 -7.82
CA LYS A 138 36.22 2.42 -6.58
C LYS A 138 37.69 2.09 -6.81
N ILE A 139 37.99 1.32 -7.85
CA ILE A 139 39.38 1.02 -8.23
C ILE A 139 40.06 2.30 -8.72
N LYS A 140 39.35 3.11 -9.52
CA LYS A 140 39.84 4.39 -10.01
C LYS A 140 40.19 5.32 -8.86
N THR A 141 39.31 5.46 -7.86
CA THR A 141 39.59 6.27 -6.66
C THR A 141 40.88 5.82 -5.97
N LEU A 142 41.06 4.53 -5.72
CA LEU A 142 42.29 4.00 -5.09
C LEU A 142 43.55 4.28 -5.93
N VAL A 143 43.44 4.17 -7.25
CA VAL A 143 44.56 4.46 -8.17
C VAL A 143 44.88 5.95 -8.18
N ASP A 144 43.87 6.82 -8.27
CA ASP A 144 44.05 8.27 -8.28
C ASP A 144 44.65 8.77 -6.95
N GLU A 145 44.19 8.24 -5.82
CA GLU A 145 44.72 8.55 -4.48
C GLU A 145 46.21 8.20 -4.40
N GLY A 146 46.59 6.96 -4.75
CA GLY A 146 47.99 6.55 -4.74
C GLY A 146 48.87 7.39 -5.67
N LEU A 147 48.37 7.78 -6.85
CA LEU A 147 49.10 8.68 -7.76
C LEU A 147 49.29 10.07 -7.16
N SER A 148 48.27 10.61 -6.50
CA SER A 148 48.34 11.93 -5.86
C SER A 148 49.32 11.97 -4.69
N GLU A 149 49.51 10.84 -4.01
CA GLU A 149 50.47 10.65 -2.92
C GLU A 149 51.90 10.36 -3.43
N GLY A 150 52.09 10.29 -4.74
CA GLY A 150 53.40 9.99 -5.35
C GLY A 150 53.80 8.52 -5.29
N ALA A 151 52.86 7.61 -5.01
CA ALA A 151 53.13 6.18 -4.96
C ALA A 151 53.50 5.63 -6.35
N SER A 152 54.43 4.69 -6.37
CA SER A 152 54.80 3.96 -7.57
C SER A 152 53.70 3.01 -8.03
N ASN A 153 53.74 2.63 -9.31
CA ASN A 153 52.85 1.61 -9.89
C ASN A 153 52.82 0.29 -9.10
N ARG A 154 53.96 -0.11 -8.53
CA ARG A 154 54.07 -1.34 -7.74
C ARG A 154 53.38 -1.21 -6.39
N GLU A 155 53.47 -0.05 -5.75
CA GLU A 155 52.79 0.24 -4.49
C GLU A 155 51.27 0.27 -4.69
N ILE A 156 50.78 1.01 -5.70
CA ILE A 156 49.34 1.06 -6.03
C ILE A 156 48.79 -0.35 -6.33
N ALA A 157 49.53 -1.14 -7.12
CA ALA A 157 49.14 -2.52 -7.42
C ALA A 157 49.13 -3.42 -6.17
N LYS A 158 50.05 -3.21 -5.23
CA LYS A 158 50.06 -3.92 -3.95
C LYS A 158 48.85 -3.51 -3.11
N ASP A 159 48.53 -2.22 -3.03
CA ASP A 159 47.40 -1.72 -2.24
C ASP A 159 46.05 -2.20 -2.80
N LEU A 160 45.91 -2.25 -4.13
CA LEU A 160 44.75 -2.88 -4.76
C LEU A 160 44.59 -4.35 -4.34
N ARG A 161 45.69 -5.12 -4.28
CA ARG A 161 45.64 -6.53 -3.84
C ARG A 161 45.30 -6.64 -2.36
N ASP A 162 45.92 -5.84 -1.52
CA ASP A 162 45.76 -5.90 -0.06
C ASP A 162 44.35 -5.47 0.38
N THR A 163 43.82 -4.40 -0.22
CA THR A 163 42.47 -3.90 0.06
C THR A 163 41.35 -4.77 -0.53
N SER A 164 41.64 -5.49 -1.64
CA SER A 164 40.63 -6.23 -2.40
C SER A 164 39.81 -7.19 -1.54
N ARG A 165 40.43 -7.91 -0.59
CA ARG A 165 39.73 -8.92 0.22
C ARG A 165 38.61 -8.31 1.07
N ALA A 166 38.90 -7.23 1.78
CA ALA A 166 37.92 -6.56 2.65
C ALA A 166 36.82 -5.87 1.82
N VAL A 167 37.22 -5.12 0.80
CA VAL A 167 36.29 -4.36 -0.05
C VAL A 167 35.34 -5.28 -0.80
N THR A 168 35.86 -6.35 -1.40
CA THR A 168 35.03 -7.31 -2.15
C THR A 168 34.13 -8.13 -1.24
N ALA A 169 34.56 -8.48 -0.01
CA ALA A 169 33.74 -9.19 0.96
C ALA A 169 32.50 -8.40 1.39
N TYR A 170 32.66 -7.09 1.63
CA TYR A 170 31.52 -6.23 1.96
C TYR A 170 30.62 -6.05 0.74
N ARG A 171 31.20 -5.67 -0.41
CA ARG A 171 30.44 -5.38 -1.63
C ARG A 171 29.68 -6.59 -2.15
N SER A 172 30.25 -7.78 -2.09
CA SER A 172 29.57 -8.99 -2.57
C SER A 172 28.32 -9.29 -1.76
N LYS A 173 28.31 -9.02 -0.44
CA LYS A 173 27.11 -9.12 0.40
C LYS A 173 26.05 -8.10 0.03
N VAL A 174 26.44 -6.85 -0.25
CA VAL A 174 25.51 -5.79 -0.69
C VAL A 174 24.85 -6.15 -2.02
N ILE A 175 25.66 -6.60 -2.98
CA ILE A 175 25.18 -7.08 -4.29
C ILE A 175 24.26 -8.27 -4.07
N ALA A 176 24.69 -9.29 -3.33
CA ALA A 176 23.90 -10.50 -3.11
C ALA A 176 22.53 -10.21 -2.50
N LYS A 177 22.46 -9.35 -1.47
CA LYS A 177 21.19 -8.92 -0.87
C LYS A 177 20.30 -8.19 -1.86
N THR A 178 20.85 -7.24 -2.59
CA THR A 178 20.08 -6.42 -3.55
C THR A 178 19.52 -7.29 -4.68
N GLU A 179 20.36 -8.14 -5.25
CA GLU A 179 20.02 -8.97 -6.41
C GLU A 179 19.10 -10.14 -6.04
N THR A 180 19.31 -10.78 -4.88
CA THR A 180 18.39 -11.83 -4.39
C THR A 180 17.02 -11.23 -4.07
N HIS A 181 16.99 -10.08 -3.40
CA HIS A 181 15.74 -9.42 -3.02
C HIS A 181 14.88 -9.02 -4.23
N ASN A 182 15.52 -8.39 -5.22
CA ASN A 182 14.88 -7.99 -6.47
C ASN A 182 14.27 -9.22 -7.18
N ALA A 183 15.07 -10.27 -7.37
CA ALA A 183 14.61 -11.51 -8.02
C ALA A 183 13.50 -12.22 -7.25
N ALA A 184 13.58 -12.27 -5.92
CA ALA A 184 12.55 -12.88 -5.08
C ALA A 184 11.22 -12.15 -5.19
N CYS A 185 11.21 -10.82 -5.07
CA CYS A 185 9.99 -10.02 -5.17
C CYS A 185 9.37 -10.10 -6.55
N PHE A 186 10.18 -10.02 -7.61
CA PHE A 186 9.73 -10.19 -8.99
C PHE A 186 9.10 -11.57 -9.19
N ALA A 187 9.82 -12.64 -8.83
CA ALA A 187 9.35 -14.02 -8.97
C ALA A 187 8.03 -14.27 -8.23
N THR A 188 7.91 -13.80 -6.98
CA THR A 188 6.64 -13.93 -6.23
C THR A 188 5.50 -13.21 -6.94
N ASP A 189 5.70 -11.96 -7.37
CA ASP A 189 4.66 -11.16 -8.03
C ASP A 189 4.22 -11.75 -9.37
N ARG A 190 5.17 -12.25 -10.16
CA ARG A 190 4.88 -12.93 -11.42
C ARG A 190 4.20 -14.27 -11.23
N ALA A 191 4.59 -15.04 -10.21
CA ALA A 191 3.94 -16.30 -9.91
C ALA A 191 2.48 -16.09 -9.51
N VAL A 192 2.18 -15.06 -8.70
CA VAL A 192 0.80 -14.69 -8.37
C VAL A 192 0.05 -14.26 -9.63
N ALA A 193 0.63 -13.40 -10.47
CA ALA A 193 0.00 -12.98 -11.72
C ALA A 193 -0.32 -14.16 -12.66
N ALA A 194 0.59 -15.13 -12.75
CA ALA A 194 0.42 -16.32 -13.59
C ALA A 194 -0.79 -17.18 -13.16
N THR A 195 -1.15 -17.17 -11.87
CA THR A 195 -2.33 -17.90 -11.38
C THR A 195 -3.64 -17.42 -12.00
N GLY A 196 -3.68 -16.18 -12.52
CA GLY A 196 -4.90 -15.57 -13.05
C GLY A 196 -5.91 -15.13 -11.99
N VAL A 197 -5.63 -15.36 -10.70
CA VAL A 197 -6.51 -14.90 -9.60
C VAL A 197 -6.43 -13.39 -9.48
N GLU A 198 -7.59 -12.74 -9.42
CA GLU A 198 -7.66 -11.30 -9.23
C GLU A 198 -7.27 -10.94 -7.79
N VAL A 199 -6.19 -10.17 -7.66
CA VAL A 199 -5.64 -9.75 -6.38
C VAL A 199 -5.33 -8.26 -6.35
N GLU A 200 -5.46 -7.68 -5.18
CA GLU A 200 -4.77 -6.45 -4.79
C GLU A 200 -3.43 -6.78 -4.14
N ARG A 201 -2.39 -6.07 -4.55
CA ARG A 201 -1.04 -6.18 -4.01
C ARG A 201 -0.83 -5.08 -2.99
N GLU A 202 -0.41 -5.43 -1.79
CA GLU A 202 -0.07 -4.51 -0.72
C GLU A 202 1.45 -4.42 -0.56
N TRP A 203 1.99 -3.20 -0.57
CA TRP A 203 3.38 -2.96 -0.19
C TRP A 203 3.57 -3.14 1.32
N SER A 204 4.39 -4.10 1.74
CA SER A 204 4.66 -4.37 3.15
C SER A 204 6.11 -4.06 3.50
N ALA A 205 6.29 -2.96 4.22
CA ALA A 205 7.59 -2.58 4.75
C ALA A 205 7.93 -3.37 6.02
N VAL A 206 9.21 -3.62 6.25
CA VAL A 206 9.68 -4.04 7.57
C VAL A 206 9.35 -2.92 8.56
N ARG A 207 8.86 -3.25 9.75
CA ARG A 207 8.60 -2.26 10.81
C ARG A 207 9.79 -2.20 11.77
N ASP A 208 10.94 -1.76 11.26
CA ASP A 208 12.13 -1.54 12.08
C ASP A 208 12.81 -0.20 11.74
N ALA A 209 13.68 0.26 12.64
CA ALA A 209 14.39 1.54 12.53
C ALA A 209 15.31 1.66 11.30
N ARG A 210 15.57 0.57 10.58
CA ARG A 210 16.39 0.55 9.36
C ARG A 210 15.55 0.71 8.09
N THR A 211 14.23 0.75 8.23
CA THR A 211 13.32 0.90 7.09
C THR A 211 13.26 2.37 6.72
N ARG A 212 13.52 2.66 5.46
CA ARG A 212 13.55 4.04 4.97
C ARG A 212 12.17 4.66 5.02
N ILE A 213 12.13 5.95 5.28
CA ILE A 213 10.90 6.75 5.37
C ILE A 213 10.02 6.54 4.13
N THR A 214 10.58 6.64 2.91
CA THR A 214 9.83 6.43 1.67
C THR A 214 9.15 5.06 1.59
N HIS A 215 9.73 4.02 2.22
CA HIS A 215 9.17 2.68 2.29
C HIS A 215 8.15 2.54 3.42
N ILE A 216 8.37 3.18 4.57
CA ILE A 216 7.38 3.28 5.66
C ILE A 216 6.11 3.95 5.13
N LEU A 217 6.26 5.00 4.32
CA LEU A 217 5.14 5.73 3.72
C LEU A 217 4.41 4.93 2.64
N ALA A 218 5.12 4.06 1.94
CA ALA A 218 4.52 3.13 0.99
C ALA A 218 3.85 1.94 1.68
N ASN A 219 4.15 1.66 2.96
CA ASN A 219 3.57 0.54 3.69
C ASN A 219 2.03 0.60 3.72
N GLY A 220 1.37 -0.51 3.38
CA GLY A 220 -0.08 -0.59 3.31
C GLY A 220 -0.65 -0.07 1.99
N GLN A 221 0.15 0.55 1.12
CA GLN A 221 -0.31 0.97 -0.21
C GLN A 221 -0.78 -0.26 -0.99
N ARG A 222 -2.04 -0.25 -1.43
CA ARG A 222 -2.64 -1.30 -2.26
C ARG A 222 -2.75 -0.89 -3.71
N ARG A 223 -2.45 -1.82 -4.62
CA ARG A 223 -2.49 -1.63 -6.07
C ARG A 223 -2.98 -2.90 -6.74
N ARG A 224 -3.84 -2.77 -7.75
CA ARG A 224 -4.16 -3.90 -8.64
C ARG A 224 -2.89 -4.49 -9.25
N GLN A 225 -2.99 -5.75 -9.69
CA GLN A 225 -1.91 -6.40 -10.44
C GLN A 225 -1.41 -5.50 -11.58
N ASN A 226 -0.09 -5.45 -11.78
CA ASN A 226 0.58 -4.63 -12.80
C ASN A 226 0.43 -3.10 -12.67
N ARG A 227 -0.10 -2.57 -11.55
CA ARG A 227 -0.10 -1.12 -11.27
C ARG A 227 1.03 -0.72 -10.33
N PRO A 228 1.82 0.33 -10.65
CA PRO A 228 2.99 0.67 -9.85
C PRO A 228 2.63 1.25 -8.48
N PHE A 229 3.51 1.02 -7.52
CA PHE A 229 3.57 1.67 -6.23
C PHE A 229 4.26 3.04 -6.35
N ASP A 230 3.96 3.93 -5.42
CA ASP A 230 4.61 5.23 -5.28
C ASP A 230 5.48 5.23 -4.02
N VAL A 231 6.81 5.20 -4.23
CA VAL A 231 7.80 5.06 -3.16
C VAL A 231 8.73 6.27 -3.21
N GLY A 232 8.33 7.33 -2.51
CA GLY A 232 9.10 8.58 -2.48
C GLY A 232 9.25 9.25 -3.85
N GLY A 233 8.21 9.18 -4.69
CA GLY A 233 8.21 9.72 -6.05
C GLY A 233 8.62 8.71 -7.13
N ASP A 234 9.29 7.62 -6.78
CA ASP A 234 9.63 6.56 -7.74
C ASP A 234 8.41 5.66 -7.98
N LYS A 235 8.14 5.33 -9.25
CA LYS A 235 7.09 4.39 -9.65
C LYS A 235 7.68 2.99 -9.77
N LEU A 236 7.41 2.13 -8.78
CA LEU A 236 8.01 0.80 -8.67
C LEU A 236 6.95 -0.29 -8.84
N ASP A 237 7.23 -1.33 -9.60
CA ASP A 237 6.30 -2.45 -9.80
C ASP A 237 6.27 -3.41 -8.60
N HIS A 238 7.39 -3.49 -7.87
CA HIS A 238 7.57 -4.29 -6.65
C HIS A 238 8.77 -3.77 -5.83
N PRO A 239 8.94 -4.22 -4.57
CA PRO A 239 10.15 -3.95 -3.80
C PRO A 239 11.42 -4.45 -4.49
N GLY A 240 12.47 -3.63 -4.49
CA GLY A 240 13.72 -3.93 -5.18
C GLY A 240 13.70 -3.67 -6.70
N ASP A 241 12.59 -3.19 -7.27
CA ASP A 241 12.51 -2.84 -8.70
C ASP A 241 13.55 -1.78 -9.08
N ARG A 242 14.39 -2.11 -10.06
CA ARG A 242 15.52 -1.29 -10.51
C ARG A 242 15.13 0.00 -11.25
N LYS A 243 13.84 0.21 -11.55
CA LYS A 243 13.31 1.52 -11.97
C LYS A 243 13.51 2.60 -10.90
N GLY A 244 13.66 2.20 -9.63
CA GLY A 244 13.91 3.10 -8.52
C GLY A 244 15.34 3.63 -8.44
N ARG A 245 15.49 4.76 -7.77
CA ARG A 245 16.79 5.30 -7.37
C ARG A 245 17.47 4.33 -6.40
N ALA A 246 18.80 4.33 -6.37
CA ALA A 246 19.58 3.43 -5.51
C ALA A 246 19.17 3.52 -4.02
N ALA A 247 18.80 4.72 -3.57
CA ALA A 247 18.27 4.97 -2.23
C ALA A 247 16.99 4.18 -1.90
N ASN A 248 16.15 3.86 -2.88
CA ASN A 248 14.91 3.08 -2.69
C ASN A 248 15.11 1.57 -2.97
N VAL A 249 16.21 1.16 -3.60
CA VAL A 249 16.37 -0.22 -4.11
C VAL A 249 17.38 -1.03 -3.31
N VAL A 250 18.58 -0.47 -3.08
CA VAL A 250 19.70 -1.20 -2.45
C VAL A 250 19.32 -1.54 -1.00
N HIS A 251 19.63 -2.74 -0.52
CA HIS A 251 19.27 -3.20 0.85
C HIS A 251 17.77 -3.09 1.21
N CYS A 252 16.88 -2.99 0.22
CA CYS A 252 15.46 -3.09 0.48
C CYS A 252 15.15 -4.48 1.09
N ARG A 253 14.18 -4.49 2.00
CA ARG A 253 13.67 -5.70 2.66
C ARG A 253 12.14 -5.76 2.63
N CYS A 254 11.49 -4.80 1.98
CA CYS A 254 10.03 -4.77 1.88
C CYS A 254 9.55 -5.94 1.01
N VAL A 255 8.37 -6.48 1.27
CA VAL A 255 7.81 -7.58 0.47
C VAL A 255 6.43 -7.17 -0.04
N LEU A 256 5.90 -7.92 -0.99
CA LEU A 256 4.50 -7.80 -1.38
C LEU A 256 3.66 -8.82 -0.61
N LEU A 257 2.50 -8.35 -0.17
CA LEU A 257 1.41 -9.19 0.30
C LEU A 257 0.29 -9.12 -0.73
N TYR A 258 -0.53 -10.16 -0.80
CA TYR A 258 -1.58 -10.26 -1.81
C TYR A 258 -2.91 -10.48 -1.12
N HIS A 259 -3.94 -9.81 -1.61
CA HIS A 259 -5.30 -9.91 -1.12
C HIS A 259 -6.20 -10.25 -2.29
N THR A 260 -6.90 -11.38 -2.25
CA THR A 260 -7.90 -11.70 -3.28
C THR A 260 -9.02 -10.67 -3.19
N VAL A 261 -9.58 -10.25 -4.33
CA VAL A 261 -10.64 -9.23 -4.37
C VAL A 261 -11.86 -9.65 -3.52
N ASP A 262 -12.09 -10.95 -3.35
CA ASP A 262 -13.13 -11.51 -2.48
C ASP A 262 -12.74 -11.59 -0.98
N ALA A 263 -11.47 -11.41 -0.61
CA ALA A 263 -11.00 -11.58 0.76
C ALA A 263 -11.04 -10.31 1.61
N ASP A 264 -11.14 -9.13 0.99
CA ASP A 264 -11.57 -7.92 1.70
C ASP A 264 -13.04 -8.01 2.13
N THR A 265 -13.76 -9.04 1.67
CA THR A 265 -15.11 -9.36 2.13
C THR A 265 -15.21 -10.22 3.38
N ALA A 266 -14.10 -10.67 4.00
CA ALA A 266 -14.20 -11.58 5.13
C ALA A 266 -13.21 -11.23 6.25
N ALA A 267 -13.74 -10.85 7.42
CA ALA A 267 -13.16 -11.11 8.74
C ALA A 267 -14.24 -10.97 9.82
N GLN A 268 -15.40 -11.57 9.61
CA GLN A 268 -16.35 -11.93 10.65
C GLN A 268 -16.93 -13.30 10.28
N PRO A 269 -17.33 -14.15 11.25
CA PRO A 269 -17.99 -15.42 10.96
C PRO A 269 -19.16 -15.18 10.00
N ALA A 270 -19.35 -16.07 9.03
CA ALA A 270 -20.35 -15.91 7.98
C ALA A 270 -21.76 -15.99 8.56
N LEU A 271 -22.28 -14.84 8.99
CA LEU A 271 -23.71 -14.60 9.09
C LEU A 271 -24.30 -14.64 7.66
N PRO A 272 -25.57 -15.06 7.49
CA PRO A 272 -26.17 -15.26 6.17
C PRO A 272 -25.98 -14.02 5.27
N PRO A 273 -25.76 -14.20 3.97
CA PRO A 273 -25.67 -13.08 3.04
C PRO A 273 -27.00 -12.30 3.08
N LEU A 274 -26.94 -10.96 2.91
CA LEU A 274 -28.13 -10.09 2.86
C LEU A 274 -29.15 -10.53 1.78
N SER A 275 -28.71 -11.31 0.79
CA SER A 275 -29.60 -11.93 -0.20
C SER A 275 -30.68 -12.80 0.45
N ASP A 276 -30.33 -13.49 1.53
CA ASP A 276 -31.16 -14.52 2.18
C ASP A 276 -32.14 -13.92 3.19
N VAL A 277 -31.97 -12.65 3.53
CA VAL A 277 -32.91 -11.89 4.37
C VAL A 277 -34.20 -11.67 3.57
N THR A 278 -35.36 -12.06 4.07
CA THR A 278 -36.66 -11.94 3.39
C THR A 278 -37.66 -11.09 4.16
N THR A 279 -37.37 -10.77 5.42
CA THR A 279 -38.21 -9.91 6.28
C THR A 279 -37.40 -8.80 6.92
N LEU A 280 -38.07 -7.77 7.47
CA LEU A 280 -37.43 -6.70 8.23
C LEU A 280 -36.85 -7.22 9.55
N ASP A 281 -37.56 -8.12 10.24
CA ASP A 281 -37.07 -8.74 11.48
C ASP A 281 -35.76 -9.50 11.25
N GLU A 282 -35.65 -10.21 10.12
CA GLU A 282 -34.41 -10.85 9.69
C GLU A 282 -33.30 -9.83 9.37
N ALA A 283 -33.65 -8.67 8.80
CA ALA A 283 -32.70 -7.59 8.52
C ALA A 283 -32.17 -6.93 9.80
N GLU A 284 -33.06 -6.65 10.77
CA GLU A 284 -32.70 -6.14 12.09
C GLU A 284 -31.78 -7.12 12.82
N LYS A 285 -32.15 -8.41 12.82
CA LYS A 285 -31.33 -9.47 13.41
C LYS A 285 -29.97 -9.57 12.73
N TRP A 286 -29.93 -9.56 11.40
CA TRP A 286 -28.70 -9.61 10.61
C TRP A 286 -27.74 -8.46 10.95
N ALA A 287 -28.27 -7.26 11.13
CA ALA A 287 -27.50 -6.06 11.45
C ALA A 287 -26.99 -6.10 12.90
N LYS A 288 -27.87 -6.45 13.84
CA LYS A 288 -27.54 -6.59 15.27
C LYS A 288 -26.49 -7.68 15.52
N ASP A 289 -26.56 -8.80 14.81
CA ASP A 289 -25.59 -9.88 14.94
C ASP A 289 -24.18 -9.45 14.48
N ARG A 290 -24.06 -8.45 13.58
CA ARG A 290 -22.78 -7.85 13.13
C ARG A 290 -22.30 -6.71 14.00
N TRP A 291 -23.22 -5.86 14.44
CA TRP A 291 -22.95 -4.61 15.15
C TRP A 291 -23.79 -4.55 16.42
N PRO A 292 -23.49 -5.38 17.44
CA PRO A 292 -24.35 -5.58 18.61
C PRO A 292 -24.48 -4.34 19.49
N ASN A 293 -23.61 -3.36 19.33
CA ASN A 293 -23.65 -2.09 20.05
C ASN A 293 -24.60 -1.06 19.41
N VAL A 294 -25.10 -1.31 18.20
CA VAL A 294 -26.04 -0.43 17.50
C VAL A 294 -27.43 -1.03 17.61
N ALA A 295 -28.39 -0.24 18.08
CA ALA A 295 -29.80 -0.60 18.01
C ALA A 295 -30.31 -0.37 16.58
N PHE A 296 -30.75 -1.45 15.93
CA PHE A 296 -31.40 -1.39 14.62
C PHE A 296 -32.89 -1.65 14.76
N ASP A 297 -33.71 -0.81 14.13
CA ASP A 297 -35.14 -1.06 13.95
C ASP A 297 -35.66 -0.41 12.66
N PHE A 298 -36.58 -1.08 11.95
CA PHE A 298 -37.08 -0.62 10.66
C PHE A 298 -38.61 -0.61 10.54
N PRO A 299 -39.39 -0.17 11.55
CA PRO A 299 -40.84 -0.13 11.43
C PRO A 299 -41.28 0.77 10.27
N GLY A 300 -42.21 0.26 9.47
CA GLY A 300 -42.77 0.98 8.32
C GLY A 300 -41.82 1.11 7.12
N ALA A 301 -40.61 0.55 7.18
CA ALA A 301 -39.71 0.51 6.03
C ALA A 301 -40.08 -0.60 5.05
N HIS A 302 -39.47 -0.58 3.86
CA HIS A 302 -39.58 -1.64 2.88
C HIS A 302 -38.23 -2.34 2.70
N LEU A 303 -38.23 -3.67 2.57
CA LEU A 303 -36.98 -4.44 2.53
C LEU A 303 -36.05 -4.04 1.36
N ASP A 304 -36.60 -3.67 0.21
CA ASP A 304 -35.84 -3.20 -0.96
C ASP A 304 -35.07 -1.89 -0.72
N THR A 305 -35.46 -1.07 0.25
CA THR A 305 -34.69 0.12 0.65
C THR A 305 -33.68 -0.24 1.74
N ILE A 306 -34.05 -1.11 2.68
CA ILE A 306 -33.22 -1.51 3.83
C ILE A 306 -32.04 -2.40 3.43
N LYS A 307 -32.21 -3.40 2.57
CA LYS A 307 -31.11 -4.28 2.13
C LYS A 307 -29.90 -3.54 1.55
N PRO A 308 -30.04 -2.69 0.52
CA PRO A 308 -28.90 -1.95 -0.02
C PRO A 308 -28.32 -0.94 0.98
N THR A 309 -29.16 -0.38 1.85
CA THR A 309 -28.75 0.49 2.96
C THR A 309 -27.85 -0.27 3.95
N LEU A 310 -28.28 -1.42 4.47
CA LEU A 310 -27.46 -2.27 5.34
C LEU A 310 -26.17 -2.77 4.67
N ALA A 311 -26.23 -3.10 3.37
CA ALA A 311 -25.04 -3.49 2.62
C ALA A 311 -24.02 -2.34 2.54
N GLN A 312 -24.49 -1.10 2.39
CA GLN A 312 -23.62 0.07 2.38
C GLN A 312 -23.09 0.40 3.78
N PHE A 313 -23.92 0.26 4.82
CA PHE A 313 -23.49 0.40 6.20
C PHE A 313 -22.32 -0.54 6.50
N GLU A 314 -22.46 -1.83 6.15
CA GLU A 314 -21.40 -2.82 6.35
C GLU A 314 -20.09 -2.44 5.64
N ARG A 315 -20.17 -1.92 4.42
CA ARG A 315 -18.98 -1.46 3.68
C ARG A 315 -18.30 -0.28 4.40
N LEU A 316 -19.07 0.75 4.76
CA LEU A 316 -18.52 1.95 5.39
C LEU A 316 -18.00 1.67 6.81
N ALA A 317 -18.71 0.84 7.58
CA ALA A 317 -18.33 0.42 8.91
C ALA A 317 -17.03 -0.40 8.95
N ARG A 318 -16.66 -1.09 7.85
CA ARG A 318 -15.36 -1.74 7.70
C ARG A 318 -14.23 -0.75 7.42
N ASP A 319 -14.51 0.27 6.62
CA ASP A 319 -13.56 1.34 6.30
C ASP A 319 -13.29 2.24 7.51
N TYR A 320 -14.29 2.44 8.38
CA TYR A 320 -14.24 3.31 9.55
C TYR A 320 -14.84 2.63 10.79
N PRO A 321 -14.21 1.59 11.36
CA PRO A 321 -14.74 0.84 12.51
C PRO A 321 -14.94 1.68 13.79
N GLU A 322 -14.29 2.83 13.87
CA GLU A 322 -14.43 3.81 14.95
C GLU A 322 -15.80 4.50 14.98
N VAL A 323 -16.49 4.56 13.83
CA VAL A 323 -17.82 5.14 13.69
C VAL A 323 -18.91 4.22 14.25
N PRO A 324 -19.08 2.96 13.79
CA PRO A 324 -20.09 2.07 14.36
C PRO A 324 -19.84 1.84 15.85
N ALA A 325 -18.59 1.86 16.34
CA ALA A 325 -18.29 1.74 17.77
C ALA A 325 -18.86 2.89 18.64
N ARG A 326 -19.13 4.05 18.04
CA ARG A 326 -19.72 5.23 18.70
C ARG A 326 -21.23 5.37 18.42
N LEU A 327 -21.73 4.69 17.39
CA LEU A 327 -23.12 4.70 17.00
C LEU A 327 -23.96 3.89 17.99
N GLY A 328 -25.02 4.50 18.51
CA GLY A 328 -25.99 3.84 19.40
C GLY A 328 -27.25 3.36 18.69
N TYR A 329 -27.63 3.99 17.57
CA TYR A 329 -28.89 3.69 16.87
C TYR A 329 -28.82 3.93 15.37
N MET A 330 -29.49 3.08 14.60
CA MET A 330 -29.77 3.28 13.17
C MET A 330 -31.12 2.66 12.80
N GLY A 331 -32.10 3.48 12.42
CA GLY A 331 -33.44 2.94 12.16
C GLY A 331 -34.50 3.95 11.74
N THR A 332 -35.74 3.50 11.64
CA THR A 332 -36.92 4.31 11.26
C THR A 332 -37.92 4.53 12.39
N ARG A 333 -37.61 4.13 13.62
CA ARG A 333 -38.51 4.25 14.78
C ARG A 333 -38.44 5.61 15.48
N THR A 334 -37.25 6.19 15.62
CA THR A 334 -37.05 7.46 16.36
C THR A 334 -37.24 8.68 15.45
N VAL A 335 -38.46 8.88 14.96
CA VAL A 335 -38.78 9.90 13.93
C VAL A 335 -39.46 11.15 14.48
N SER A 336 -39.28 11.49 15.77
CA SER A 336 -40.11 12.53 16.39
C SER A 336 -40.05 13.89 15.70
N ASP A 337 -38.96 14.21 15.00
CA ASP A 337 -38.70 15.56 14.50
C ASP A 337 -38.13 15.63 13.05
N ILE A 338 -38.13 14.53 12.28
CA ILE A 338 -37.65 14.57 10.89
C ILE A 338 -38.69 15.25 10.00
N ALA A 339 -38.29 16.30 9.29
CA ALA A 339 -39.14 16.96 8.32
C ALA A 339 -39.53 16.02 7.16
N GLN A 340 -40.76 16.13 6.65
CA GLN A 340 -41.28 15.21 5.63
C GLN A 340 -40.47 15.20 4.31
N ASN A 341 -39.72 16.26 4.03
CA ASN A 341 -38.86 16.39 2.86
C ASN A 341 -37.41 15.90 3.07
N VAL A 342 -37.08 15.40 4.25
CA VAL A 342 -35.74 14.90 4.60
C VAL A 342 -35.72 13.37 4.50
N TYR A 343 -34.74 12.82 3.77
CA TYR A 343 -34.63 11.37 3.55
C TYR A 343 -34.16 10.63 4.81
N ALA A 344 -33.14 11.16 5.46
CA ALA A 344 -32.56 10.67 6.70
C ALA A 344 -31.82 11.83 7.39
N GLN A 345 -31.45 11.66 8.65
CA GLN A 345 -30.64 12.62 9.38
C GLN A 345 -29.72 11.95 10.40
N VAL A 346 -28.74 12.69 10.88
CA VAL A 346 -27.85 12.31 11.99
C VAL A 346 -28.03 13.27 13.15
N THR A 347 -28.00 12.76 14.38
CA THR A 347 -28.04 13.62 15.56
C THR A 347 -26.74 14.36 15.77
N GLN A 348 -26.81 15.59 16.33
CA GLN A 348 -25.62 16.43 16.54
C GLN A 348 -24.50 15.77 17.37
N ASP A 349 -24.85 14.84 18.26
CA ASP A 349 -23.89 14.07 19.06
C ASP A 349 -23.22 12.91 18.29
N GLY A 350 -23.64 12.66 17.04
CA GLY A 350 -23.13 11.62 16.17
C GLY A 350 -23.46 10.20 16.63
N LYS A 351 -24.54 10.01 17.41
CA LYS A 351 -24.88 8.69 17.97
C LYS A 351 -26.05 8.00 17.30
N ARG A 352 -26.79 8.69 16.44
CA ARG A 352 -27.99 8.13 15.80
C ARG A 352 -28.04 8.49 14.33
N ILE A 353 -28.40 7.51 13.50
CA ILE A 353 -28.85 7.70 12.12
C ILE A 353 -30.35 7.41 12.10
N GLU A 354 -31.15 8.40 11.73
CA GLU A 354 -32.61 8.30 11.73
C GLU A 354 -33.10 8.39 10.29
N MET A 355 -33.80 7.34 9.83
CA MET A 355 -34.29 7.21 8.47
C MET A 355 -35.78 7.52 8.42
N ASN A 356 -36.20 8.30 7.41
CA ASN A 356 -37.60 8.69 7.28
C ASN A 356 -38.44 7.53 6.71
N PRO A 357 -39.40 6.96 7.47
CA PRO A 357 -40.21 5.83 7.02
C PRO A 357 -41.10 6.17 5.82
N TRP A 358 -41.41 7.45 5.56
CA TRP A 358 -42.19 7.84 4.38
C TRP A 358 -41.45 7.55 3.08
N PHE A 359 -40.13 7.75 3.05
CA PHE A 359 -39.29 7.39 1.92
C PHE A 359 -38.89 5.93 1.98
N TYR A 360 -38.37 5.47 3.13
CA TYR A 360 -37.87 4.10 3.25
C TYR A 360 -38.98 3.04 3.15
N GLY A 361 -40.24 3.39 3.40
CA GLY A 361 -41.41 2.54 3.24
C GLY A 361 -41.95 2.39 1.81
N ASP A 362 -41.59 3.29 0.88
CA ASP A 362 -42.01 3.23 -0.53
C ASP A 362 -40.79 3.33 -1.47
N PRO A 363 -40.25 2.19 -1.93
CA PRO A 363 -39.08 2.16 -2.80
C PRO A 363 -39.29 2.94 -4.11
N ARG A 364 -40.49 2.88 -4.70
CA ARG A 364 -40.77 3.54 -5.98
C ARG A 364 -40.76 5.05 -5.81
N PHE A 365 -41.48 5.52 -4.80
CA PHE A 365 -41.52 6.94 -4.46
C PHE A 365 -40.12 7.48 -4.14
N PHE A 366 -39.38 6.79 -3.27
CA PHE A 366 -38.05 7.24 -2.88
C PHE A 366 -37.07 7.27 -4.04
N LYS A 367 -37.06 6.24 -4.90
CA LYS A 367 -36.19 6.21 -6.09
C LYS A 367 -36.49 7.35 -7.06
N ASN A 368 -37.75 7.70 -7.23
CA ASN A 368 -38.14 8.81 -8.09
C ASN A 368 -37.74 10.16 -7.49
N SER A 369 -37.93 10.33 -6.18
CA SER A 369 -37.49 11.53 -5.47
C SER A 369 -35.97 11.75 -5.59
N LEU A 370 -35.17 10.70 -5.36
CA LEU A 370 -33.71 10.75 -5.51
C LEU A 370 -33.27 11.09 -6.95
N LYS A 371 -33.92 10.49 -7.96
CA LYS A 371 -33.65 10.82 -9.36
C LYS A 371 -33.95 12.29 -9.66
N GLN A 372 -35.07 12.81 -9.16
CA GLN A 372 -35.44 14.20 -9.34
C GLN A 372 -34.42 15.12 -8.67
N SER A 373 -34.03 14.82 -7.43
CA SER A 373 -33.06 15.59 -6.64
C SER A 373 -31.68 15.63 -7.29
N VAL A 374 -31.22 14.52 -7.88
CA VAL A 374 -29.99 14.51 -8.69
C VAL A 374 -30.18 15.28 -10.01
N SER A 375 -31.34 15.14 -10.69
CA SER A 375 -31.57 15.83 -11.97
C SER A 375 -31.67 17.35 -11.84
N SER A 376 -32.13 17.86 -10.70
CA SER A 376 -32.15 19.30 -10.40
C SER A 376 -30.79 19.83 -9.94
N GLY A 377 -29.79 18.97 -9.74
CA GLY A 377 -28.49 19.33 -9.19
C GLY A 377 -28.49 19.54 -7.66
N PHE A 378 -29.57 19.16 -6.97
CA PHE A 378 -29.64 19.27 -5.50
C PHE A 378 -28.69 18.28 -4.82
N HIS A 379 -28.57 17.06 -5.36
CA HIS A 379 -27.57 16.06 -4.97
C HIS A 379 -26.57 15.76 -6.10
N PRO A 380 -25.41 15.14 -5.81
CA PRO A 380 -24.35 14.94 -6.77
C PRO A 380 -24.75 13.87 -7.79
N LEU A 381 -24.19 13.97 -8.99
CA LEU A 381 -24.42 12.97 -10.03
C LEU A 381 -24.03 11.56 -9.53
N GLY A 382 -24.90 10.57 -9.79
CA GLY A 382 -24.72 9.19 -9.33
C GLY A 382 -25.39 8.87 -7.99
N CYS A 383 -25.74 9.88 -7.19
CA CYS A 383 -26.41 9.72 -5.88
C CYS A 383 -27.94 9.52 -5.99
N HIS A 384 -28.40 8.72 -6.97
CA HIS A 384 -29.82 8.45 -7.23
C HIS A 384 -30.28 7.10 -6.64
N LYS A 385 -29.52 6.53 -5.71
CA LYS A 385 -29.75 5.21 -5.10
C LYS A 385 -29.92 5.33 -3.60
N TYR A 386 -30.66 4.43 -2.96
CA TYR A 386 -30.96 4.51 -1.52
C TYR A 386 -29.68 4.52 -0.67
N GLU A 387 -28.69 3.71 -1.05
CA GLU A 387 -27.40 3.64 -0.36
C GLU A 387 -26.60 4.94 -0.40
N SER A 388 -26.90 5.87 -1.32
CA SER A 388 -26.23 7.18 -1.35
C SER A 388 -26.65 8.07 -0.20
N VAL A 389 -27.91 8.00 0.23
CA VAL A 389 -28.41 8.71 1.42
C VAL A 389 -27.69 8.23 2.67
N LEU A 390 -27.56 6.91 2.85
CA LEU A 390 -26.79 6.41 3.98
C LEU A 390 -25.32 6.84 3.93
N THR A 391 -24.72 6.89 2.74
CA THR A 391 -23.32 7.32 2.62
C THR A 391 -23.16 8.76 3.08
N HIS A 392 -24.10 9.64 2.71
CA HIS A 392 -24.16 11.01 3.18
C HIS A 392 -24.24 11.06 4.72
N GLU A 393 -25.24 10.40 5.32
CA GLU A 393 -25.43 10.42 6.78
C GLU A 393 -24.24 9.81 7.55
N PHE A 394 -23.73 8.68 7.08
CA PHE A 394 -22.60 8.03 7.72
C PHE A 394 -21.34 8.92 7.70
N ASP A 395 -21.16 9.73 6.66
CA ASP A 395 -19.98 10.59 6.58
C ASP A 395 -20.04 11.81 7.51
N HIS A 396 -21.24 12.28 7.90
CA HIS A 396 -21.36 13.22 9.02
C HIS A 396 -20.79 12.63 10.32
N LEU A 397 -20.92 11.32 10.53
CA LEU A 397 -20.34 10.62 11.67
C LEU A 397 -18.83 10.45 11.54
N VAL A 398 -18.33 10.11 10.33
CA VAL A 398 -16.89 10.06 10.04
C VAL A 398 -16.25 11.41 10.34
N ARG A 399 -16.87 12.50 9.85
CA ARG A 399 -16.46 13.88 10.10
C ARG A 399 -16.40 14.19 11.60
N THR A 400 -17.48 13.89 12.32
CA THR A 400 -17.58 14.12 13.77
C THR A 400 -16.48 13.37 14.53
N TRP A 401 -16.23 12.10 14.18
CA TRP A 401 -15.12 11.35 14.76
C TRP A 401 -13.77 12.02 14.48
N LEU A 402 -13.48 12.35 13.22
CA LEU A 402 -12.19 12.94 12.85
C LEU A 402 -11.92 14.25 13.58
N LEU A 403 -12.92 15.13 13.69
CA LEU A 403 -12.79 16.42 14.36
C LEU A 403 -12.64 16.28 15.89
N THR A 404 -13.18 15.22 16.48
CA THR A 404 -13.10 14.98 17.94
C THR A 404 -11.92 14.10 18.34
N GLU A 405 -11.22 13.50 17.37
CA GLU A 405 -10.08 12.61 17.62
C GLU A 405 -8.78 13.39 17.83
N THR A 406 -8.53 13.77 19.08
CA THR A 406 -7.33 14.51 19.51
C THR A 406 -6.15 13.61 19.87
N GLY A 407 -6.39 12.29 20.01
CA GLY A 407 -5.37 11.33 20.42
C GLY A 407 -4.57 10.71 19.27
N LEU A 408 -5.02 10.85 18.02
CA LEU A 408 -4.44 10.18 16.86
C LEU A 408 -3.61 11.10 15.97
N ALA A 409 -2.43 10.60 15.58
CA ALA A 409 -1.55 11.26 14.63
C ALA A 409 -1.14 10.35 13.47
N PHE A 410 -0.95 10.92 12.28
CA PHE A 410 -0.36 10.27 11.09
C PHE A 410 1.15 10.04 11.21
N MET A 411 1.79 10.65 12.21
CA MET A 411 3.24 10.78 12.32
C MET A 411 3.72 10.64 13.77
N PRO A 412 4.98 10.21 13.96
CA PRO A 412 5.59 10.13 15.29
C PRO A 412 5.93 11.50 15.88
N ALA A 413 6.06 12.55 15.06
CA ALA A 413 6.27 13.91 15.52
C ALA A 413 5.32 14.89 14.83
N VAL A 414 4.72 15.82 15.59
CA VAL A 414 3.69 16.76 15.11
C VAL A 414 4.13 18.22 15.32
N PRO A 415 4.00 19.09 14.30
CA PRO A 415 4.28 20.52 14.42
C PRO A 415 3.25 21.25 15.27
N ALA A 416 3.62 22.42 15.77
CA ALA A 416 2.68 23.36 16.38
C ALA A 416 1.57 23.82 15.41
N SER A 417 1.80 23.73 14.09
CA SER A 417 0.76 24.00 13.08
C SER A 417 -0.34 22.93 13.01
N GLY A 418 -0.18 21.83 13.74
CA GLY A 418 -1.16 20.77 13.86
C GLY A 418 -1.31 19.78 12.71
N VAL A 419 -0.70 20.08 11.57
CA VAL A 419 -0.63 19.15 10.42
C VAL A 419 0.06 17.86 10.84
N GLY A 420 -0.73 16.80 11.00
CA GLY A 420 -0.27 15.53 11.58
C GLY A 420 -1.22 14.92 12.58
N LEU A 421 -1.95 15.73 13.35
CA LEU A 421 -3.06 15.26 14.17
C LEU A 421 -4.31 15.11 13.31
N TYR A 422 -5.13 14.10 13.59
CA TYR A 422 -6.33 13.81 12.79
C TYR A 422 -7.29 15.01 12.80
N SER A 423 -7.67 15.48 13.99
CA SER A 423 -8.60 16.60 14.18
C SER A 423 -8.11 17.92 13.56
N GLU A 424 -6.84 18.28 13.77
CA GLU A 424 -6.28 19.53 13.26
C GLU A 424 -6.05 19.47 11.75
N THR A 425 -5.60 18.32 11.22
CA THR A 425 -5.48 18.12 9.77
C THR A 425 -6.84 18.20 9.09
N MET A 426 -7.86 17.58 9.69
CA MET A 426 -9.24 17.64 9.20
C MET A 426 -9.76 19.09 9.21
N SER A 427 -9.55 19.81 10.31
CA SER A 427 -9.96 21.22 10.43
C SER A 427 -9.27 22.11 9.38
N LEU A 428 -7.97 21.92 9.15
CA LEU A 428 -7.23 22.62 8.10
C LEU A 428 -7.76 22.29 6.70
N TRP A 429 -8.11 21.03 6.45
CA TRP A 429 -8.71 20.62 5.19
C TRP A 429 -10.04 21.33 4.96
N GLU A 430 -10.97 21.29 5.92
CA GLU A 430 -12.28 21.96 5.80
C GLU A 430 -12.18 23.48 5.67
N ASN A 431 -11.13 24.08 6.22
CA ASN A 431 -10.89 25.52 6.09
C ASN A 431 -10.27 25.90 4.74
N SER A 432 -9.63 24.96 4.05
CA SER A 432 -9.01 25.17 2.74
C SER A 432 -9.86 24.69 1.56
N HIS A 433 -10.92 23.93 1.82
CA HIS A 433 -11.78 23.34 0.79
C HIS A 433 -13.24 23.73 1.01
N ASN A 434 -13.79 24.52 0.09
CA ASN A 434 -15.22 24.80 0.04
C ASN A 434 -15.84 23.97 -1.08
N ALA A 435 -16.91 23.26 -0.78
CA ALA A 435 -17.75 22.66 -1.80
C ALA A 435 -18.40 23.77 -2.64
N THR A 436 -18.70 23.44 -3.90
CA THR A 436 -19.31 24.36 -4.87
C THR A 436 -20.52 23.71 -5.49
N GLU A 437 -21.36 24.48 -6.17
CA GLU A 437 -22.52 23.98 -6.91
C GLU A 437 -22.16 22.94 -7.99
N PHE A 438 -20.90 22.88 -8.43
CA PHE A 438 -20.40 21.81 -9.30
C PHE A 438 -20.44 20.42 -8.64
N LEU A 439 -20.46 20.36 -7.30
CA LEU A 439 -20.72 19.13 -6.56
C LEU A 439 -22.22 18.89 -6.46
N SER A 440 -22.93 19.83 -5.83
CA SER A 440 -24.38 19.91 -5.75
C SER A 440 -24.78 21.25 -5.09
N MET A 441 -26.04 21.68 -5.24
CA MET A 441 -26.55 22.84 -4.50
C MET A 441 -26.49 22.60 -2.99
N TYR A 442 -26.88 21.39 -2.54
CA TYR A 442 -26.93 21.05 -1.12
C TYR A 442 -25.55 21.08 -0.46
N ALA A 443 -24.51 20.69 -1.19
CA ALA A 443 -23.12 20.75 -0.72
C ALA A 443 -22.65 22.17 -0.34
N THR A 444 -23.33 23.21 -0.84
CA THR A 444 -22.96 24.61 -0.57
C THR A 444 -23.60 25.19 0.69
N GLU A 445 -24.55 24.48 1.32
CA GLU A 445 -25.25 24.99 2.50
C GLU A 445 -24.32 25.23 3.68
N ASN A 446 -23.45 24.25 3.97
CA ASN A 446 -22.39 24.37 4.97
C ASN A 446 -21.29 23.33 4.72
N LYS A 447 -20.18 23.44 5.48
CA LYS A 447 -19.03 22.54 5.34
C LYS A 447 -19.34 21.07 5.66
N SER A 448 -20.28 20.82 6.58
CA SER A 448 -20.71 19.46 6.92
C SER A 448 -21.44 18.82 5.75
N GLU A 449 -22.39 19.53 5.14
CA GLU A 449 -23.09 19.02 3.93
C GLU A 449 -22.13 18.87 2.76
N GLY A 450 -21.23 19.83 2.54
CA GLY A 450 -20.20 19.73 1.51
C GLY A 450 -19.31 18.50 1.68
N TRP A 451 -18.94 18.17 2.91
CA TRP A 451 -18.20 16.96 3.25
C TRP A 451 -19.02 15.69 2.96
N ALA A 452 -20.26 15.62 3.44
CA ALA A 452 -21.12 14.45 3.28
C ALA A 452 -21.49 14.18 1.81
N GLU A 453 -21.85 15.22 1.06
CA GLU A 453 -22.13 15.15 -0.39
C GLU A 453 -20.87 14.73 -1.18
N GLY A 454 -19.70 15.24 -0.77
CA GLY A 454 -18.44 14.85 -1.37
C GLY A 454 -18.15 13.36 -1.19
N SER A 455 -18.41 12.81 0.00
CA SER A 455 -18.26 11.38 0.26
C SER A 455 -19.28 10.54 -0.50
N ALA A 456 -20.53 10.98 -0.57
CA ALA A 456 -21.54 10.34 -1.42
C ALA A 456 -21.04 10.27 -2.89
N ALA A 457 -20.44 11.35 -3.41
CA ALA A 457 -19.83 11.33 -4.74
C ALA A 457 -18.59 10.40 -4.84
N ILE A 458 -17.80 10.22 -3.77
CA ILE A 458 -16.70 9.26 -3.75
C ILE A 458 -17.17 7.81 -3.97
N HIS A 459 -18.36 7.47 -3.50
CA HIS A 459 -18.88 6.10 -3.58
C HIS A 459 -19.77 5.87 -4.81
N HIS A 460 -20.53 6.87 -5.23
CA HIS A 460 -21.62 6.69 -6.20
C HIS A 460 -21.40 7.41 -7.54
N HIS A 461 -20.51 8.41 -7.58
CA HIS A 461 -20.20 9.15 -8.81
C HIS A 461 -19.17 8.41 -9.68
N PRO A 462 -19.35 8.31 -11.01
CA PRO A 462 -18.32 7.79 -11.91
C PRO A 462 -16.98 8.53 -11.78
N TYR A 463 -15.88 7.80 -11.60
CA TYR A 463 -14.54 8.35 -11.28
C TYR A 463 -14.00 9.44 -12.24
N PRO A 464 -14.12 9.32 -13.59
CA PRO A 464 -13.55 10.30 -14.53
C PRO A 464 -14.15 11.71 -14.38
N GLN A 465 -15.36 11.79 -13.88
CA GLN A 465 -16.16 13.02 -13.84
C GLN A 465 -16.12 13.71 -12.47
N ARG A 466 -15.35 13.19 -11.51
CA ARG A 466 -15.24 13.79 -10.17
C ARG A 466 -14.46 15.09 -10.19
N ILE A 467 -15.02 16.12 -9.55
CA ILE A 467 -14.38 17.42 -9.37
C ILE A 467 -13.18 17.35 -8.40
N VAL A 468 -12.40 18.42 -8.35
CA VAL A 468 -11.17 18.50 -7.52
C VAL A 468 -11.46 18.24 -6.04
N PHE A 469 -12.51 18.86 -5.49
CA PHE A 469 -12.95 18.66 -4.10
C PHE A 469 -13.09 17.17 -3.74
N VAL A 470 -13.84 16.40 -4.55
CA VAL A 470 -14.09 14.97 -4.34
C VAL A 470 -12.80 14.15 -4.44
N LYS A 471 -11.88 14.53 -5.34
CA LYS A 471 -10.58 13.86 -5.50
C LYS A 471 -9.66 14.10 -4.30
N GLU A 472 -9.59 15.33 -3.80
CA GLU A 472 -8.76 15.72 -2.65
C GLU A 472 -9.34 15.15 -1.34
N GLN A 473 -10.66 15.18 -1.16
CA GLN A 473 -11.34 14.53 -0.03
C GLN A 473 -11.06 13.02 -0.01
N LYS A 474 -11.19 12.35 -1.17
CA LYS A 474 -10.85 10.93 -1.27
C LYS A 474 -9.41 10.67 -0.89
N ALA A 475 -8.48 11.52 -1.32
CA ALA A 475 -7.08 11.37 -0.99
C ALA A 475 -6.83 11.48 0.52
N LEU A 476 -7.50 12.42 1.21
CA LEU A 476 -7.45 12.53 2.67
C LEU A 476 -8.01 11.28 3.36
N LEU A 477 -9.20 10.82 2.96
CA LEU A 477 -9.82 9.61 3.49
C LEU A 477 -8.95 8.35 3.24
N ASP A 478 -8.33 8.23 2.07
CA ASP A 478 -7.39 7.15 1.77
C ASP A 478 -6.14 7.22 2.66
N ILE A 479 -5.67 8.42 3.02
CA ILE A 479 -4.55 8.59 3.97
C ILE A 479 -4.98 8.10 5.37
N ILE A 480 -6.16 8.48 5.83
CA ILE A 480 -6.75 8.05 7.12
C ILE A 480 -6.87 6.53 7.21
N LYS A 481 -7.31 5.88 6.13
CA LYS A 481 -7.49 4.43 6.06
C LYS A 481 -6.16 3.66 6.02
N ASN A 482 -5.17 4.17 5.27
CA ASN A 482 -4.01 3.36 4.89
C ASN A 482 -2.71 3.69 5.63
N ARG A 483 -2.66 4.74 6.47
CA ARG A 483 -1.42 5.10 7.19
C ARG A 483 -1.34 4.52 8.61
N PRO A 484 -0.13 4.24 9.12
CA PRO A 484 0.09 3.95 10.52
C PRO A 484 -0.43 5.11 11.39
N ARG A 485 -1.05 4.78 12.52
CA ARG A 485 -1.60 5.74 13.47
C ARG A 485 -0.84 5.63 14.79
N TYR A 486 -0.42 6.76 15.33
CA TYR A 486 0.10 6.87 16.69
C TYR A 486 -1.07 7.25 17.59
N ASN A 487 -1.19 6.62 18.76
CA ASN A 487 -2.35 6.78 19.63
C ASN A 487 -1.92 7.21 21.04
N GLN A 488 -2.78 7.96 21.74
CA GLN A 488 -2.65 8.27 23.17
C GLN A 488 -1.28 8.85 23.56
N GLY A 489 -0.76 9.82 22.79
CA GLY A 489 0.50 10.50 23.11
C GLY A 489 1.76 9.69 22.76
N GLN A 490 1.64 8.59 22.00
CA GLN A 490 2.80 7.91 21.40
C GLN A 490 3.51 8.73 20.32
N TRP A 491 2.98 9.90 19.98
CA TRP A 491 3.61 10.91 19.13
C TRP A 491 4.25 12.00 20.01
N LYS A 492 5.32 12.62 19.53
CA LYS A 492 6.03 13.72 20.19
C LYS A 492 5.61 15.06 19.59
N HIS A 493 5.58 16.10 20.40
CA HIS A 493 5.58 17.46 19.86
C HIS A 493 6.94 17.74 19.22
N TRP A 494 6.95 18.58 18.18
CA TRP A 494 8.17 18.88 17.41
C TRP A 494 9.34 19.37 18.26
N GLN A 495 9.05 20.11 19.33
CA GLN A 495 10.04 20.58 20.30
C GLN A 495 10.79 19.42 21.00
N ASP A 496 10.11 18.30 21.21
CA ASP A 496 10.62 17.09 21.89
C ASP A 496 11.15 16.03 20.91
N ALA A 497 10.92 16.24 19.62
CA ALA A 497 11.39 15.35 18.55
C ALA A 497 12.87 15.61 18.21
N ASN A 498 13.62 14.56 17.89
CA ASN A 498 14.99 14.71 17.36
C ASN A 498 15.00 15.10 15.88
N ASP A 499 16.15 15.49 15.34
CA ASP A 499 16.25 16.00 13.97
C ASP A 499 15.83 14.98 12.89
N LEU A 500 16.09 13.70 13.13
CA LEU A 500 15.62 12.64 12.23
C LEU A 500 14.10 12.60 12.24
N GLU A 501 13.46 12.47 13.41
CA GLU A 501 12.00 12.44 13.59
C GLU A 501 11.32 13.64 12.92
N ARG A 502 11.89 14.84 13.06
CA ARG A 502 11.41 16.07 12.40
C ARG A 502 11.52 15.98 10.87
N GLN A 503 12.65 15.51 10.35
CA GLN A 503 12.83 15.33 8.90
C GLN A 503 11.86 14.28 8.33
N GLU A 504 11.59 13.19 9.05
CA GLU A 504 10.61 12.18 8.62
C GLU A 504 9.20 12.77 8.56
N SER A 505 8.81 13.50 9.62
CA SER A 505 7.51 14.15 9.69
C SER A 505 7.35 15.22 8.61
N LEU A 506 8.39 16.00 8.28
CA LEU A 506 8.33 16.99 7.20
C LEU A 506 7.97 16.38 5.85
N ILE A 507 8.56 15.23 5.49
CA ILE A 507 8.25 14.52 4.24
C ILE A 507 6.80 14.05 4.23
N VAL A 508 6.32 13.55 5.37
CA VAL A 508 4.93 13.10 5.51
C VAL A 508 3.96 14.27 5.40
N ILE A 509 4.21 15.37 6.11
CA ILE A 509 3.42 16.61 6.08
C ILE A 509 3.31 17.13 4.67
N ASP A 510 4.43 17.22 3.97
CA ASP A 510 4.51 17.72 2.60
C ASP A 510 3.72 16.81 1.62
N GLN A 511 3.80 15.49 1.79
CA GLN A 511 2.95 14.57 1.02
C GLN A 511 1.47 14.68 1.36
N LEU A 512 1.14 14.81 2.65
CA LEU A 512 -0.24 14.92 3.12
C LEU A 512 -0.87 16.20 2.56
N LYS A 513 -0.17 17.34 2.68
CA LYS A 513 -0.57 18.61 2.10
C LYS A 513 -0.81 18.52 0.60
N ARG A 514 0.15 17.97 -0.15
CA ARG A 514 0.01 17.82 -1.61
C ARG A 514 -1.14 16.92 -2.03
N LYS A 515 -1.32 15.78 -1.36
CA LYS A 515 -2.35 14.79 -1.75
C LYS A 515 -3.75 15.23 -1.33
N ALA A 516 -3.87 15.80 -0.14
CA ALA A 516 -5.13 16.25 0.41
C ALA A 516 -5.49 17.69 -0.01
N GLY A 517 -4.70 18.34 -0.87
CA GLY A 517 -5.02 19.70 -1.35
C GLY A 517 -4.84 20.81 -0.30
N ILE A 518 -4.23 20.55 0.86
CA ILE A 518 -4.04 21.54 1.93
C ILE A 518 -2.91 22.50 1.51
N ARG A 519 -3.27 23.69 1.01
CA ARG A 519 -2.35 24.72 0.49
C ARG A 519 -2.22 25.88 1.48
N GLY A 520 -0.98 26.32 1.72
CA GLY A 520 -0.67 27.51 2.53
C GLY A 520 -0.90 27.30 4.03
N ILE A 521 0.16 27.34 4.82
CA ILE A 521 0.12 27.69 6.25
C ILE A 521 1.17 28.76 6.44
#